data_AF-A0A1M6PPN7-F1
#
_entry.id   AF-A0A1M6PPN7-F1
#
_cell.length_a   1.000
_cell.length_b   1.000
_cell.length_c   1.000
_cell.angle_alpha   90.00
_cell.angle_beta   90.00
_cell.angle_gamma   90.00
#
_symmetry.space_group_name_H-M   'P 1'
#
loop_
_entity.id
_entity.type
_entity.pdbx_description
1 polymer ?
#
loop_
_entity_poly.entity_id
_entity_poly.type
_entity_poly.pdbx_seq_one_letter_code
_entity_poly.pdbx_strand_id
1 'polypeptide(L)'
;MKRIFLSLAAATLLLTTACSNERKADEMVNGESVAGADTMGVASEPSMNGDTAMNAAGGAAMADPNGPTAPHKDDPEFMKSAAHSDQNEIQLSKLALDKGVTGMAKEHANQMITDHTKSTAELKPIAQKKNVTLPTDMDAEHKAIAAEMQKLSGADLEKRYMEQMTLDHQKTANTMAAHKAMTQDADLQGFISKTLPVVESHLSMFKQHSGSM
;
A
#
# COMPACT_ATOMS: atom_id res chain seq x y z
N MET A 1 -48.99 40.15 6.73
CA MET A 1 -48.71 39.86 8.15
C MET A 1 -47.39 39.10 8.22
N LYS A 2 -46.35 39.70 8.79
CA LYS A 2 -45.01 39.10 8.97
C LYS A 2 -44.88 38.75 10.45
N ARG A 3 -44.47 37.53 10.78
CA ARG A 3 -44.10 37.13 12.15
C ARG A 3 -42.65 36.68 12.17
N ILE A 4 -41.86 37.52 12.83
CA ILE A 4 -40.46 37.34 13.19
C ILE A 4 -40.45 36.53 14.48
N PHE A 5 -39.65 35.46 14.56
CA PHE A 5 -39.27 34.86 15.83
C PHE A 5 -37.74 34.88 15.95
N LEU A 6 -37.31 35.69 16.91
CA LEU A 6 -35.95 35.94 17.37
C LEU A 6 -35.85 35.27 18.75
N SER A 7 -34.90 34.37 18.96
CA SER A 7 -34.44 33.83 20.26
C SER A 7 -33.47 32.67 19.98
N LEU A 8 -32.38 32.42 20.70
CA LEU A 8 -31.69 33.09 21.79
C LEU A 8 -30.36 32.30 21.92
N ALA A 9 -29.24 32.99 22.01
CA ALA A 9 -27.94 32.37 22.23
C ALA A 9 -27.82 31.83 23.66
N ALA A 10 -27.17 30.68 23.83
CA ALA A 10 -26.57 30.26 25.09
C ALA A 10 -25.23 29.59 24.79
N ALA A 11 -24.17 30.29 25.17
CA ALA A 11 -22.81 29.81 25.17
C ALA A 11 -22.57 28.96 26.42
N THR A 12 -21.91 27.81 26.26
CA THR A 12 -21.28 27.09 27.38
C THR A 12 -19.87 26.66 26.97
N LEU A 13 -18.93 27.40 27.53
CA LEU A 13 -17.49 27.15 27.61
C LEU A 13 -17.26 26.15 28.75
N LEU A 14 -16.48 25.08 28.54
CA LEU A 14 -15.84 24.34 29.62
C LEU A 14 -14.55 23.66 29.15
N LEU A 15 -13.56 23.76 30.04
CA LEU A 15 -12.13 23.65 29.82
C LEU A 15 -11.59 22.20 29.78
N THR A 16 -10.40 22.13 29.19
CA THR A 16 -9.38 21.08 29.10
C THR A 16 -9.13 20.18 30.32
N THR A 17 -8.79 18.92 30.04
CA THR A 17 -7.73 18.19 30.76
C THR A 17 -6.94 17.31 29.78
N ALA A 18 -5.66 17.61 29.65
CA ALA A 18 -4.66 16.77 28.97
C ALA A 18 -3.94 15.93 30.04
N CYS A 19 -3.79 14.63 29.81
CA CYS A 19 -2.93 13.77 30.63
C CYS A 19 -1.66 13.43 29.83
N SER A 20 -0.55 14.08 30.17
CA SER A 20 0.80 13.68 29.76
C SER A 20 1.44 12.96 30.95
N ASN A 21 1.89 11.72 30.74
CA ASN A 21 2.59 10.94 31.75
C ASN A 21 4.07 10.88 31.40
N GLU A 22 4.86 11.79 32.00
CA GLU A 22 6.32 11.72 32.04
C GLU A 22 6.74 10.74 33.15
N ARG A 23 7.63 9.80 32.85
CA ARG A 23 8.52 9.20 33.85
C ARG A 23 9.96 9.43 33.41
N LYS A 24 10.70 10.10 34.30
CA LYS A 24 12.12 10.38 34.20
C LYS A 24 12.88 9.35 35.05
N ALA A 25 13.98 8.88 34.48
CA ALA A 25 15.26 8.42 35.06
C ALA A 25 15.29 7.64 36.38
N ASP A 26 16.02 6.52 36.37
CA ASP A 26 17.12 6.35 37.33
C ASP A 26 18.30 5.61 36.68
N GLU A 27 19.48 6.06 37.05
CA GLU A 27 20.82 5.78 36.52
C GLU A 27 21.64 5.27 37.71
N MET A 28 22.34 4.13 37.60
CA MET A 28 23.39 3.74 38.56
C MET A 28 24.55 3.00 37.84
N VAL A 29 25.60 3.76 37.48
CA VAL A 29 26.97 3.80 38.09
C VAL A 29 27.34 2.55 38.94
N ASN A 30 28.53 1.92 38.94
CA ASN A 30 29.92 2.21 38.55
C ASN A 30 30.73 0.90 38.47
N GLY A 31 31.94 0.91 37.89
CA GLY A 31 32.92 -0.16 38.11
C GLY A 31 34.19 -0.12 37.24
N GLU A 32 35.05 0.88 37.43
CA GLU A 32 36.50 0.82 37.16
C GLU A 32 37.17 -0.38 37.91
N SER A 33 38.31 -0.99 37.56
CA SER A 33 39.58 -0.39 37.15
C SER A 33 40.65 -1.45 36.73
N VAL A 34 41.46 -1.08 35.71
CA VAL A 34 42.92 -1.27 35.46
C VAL A 34 43.67 -2.63 35.35
N ALA A 35 44.48 -2.66 34.28
CA ALA A 35 45.94 -2.95 34.19
C ALA A 35 46.44 -4.37 33.89
N GLY A 36 47.20 -4.48 32.80
CA GLY A 36 48.17 -5.55 32.52
C GLY A 36 48.70 -5.48 31.08
N ALA A 37 49.97 -5.11 30.92
CA ALA A 37 50.61 -4.70 29.67
C ALA A 37 51.30 -5.83 28.87
N ASP A 38 51.79 -5.42 27.69
CA ASP A 38 52.87 -5.99 26.86
C ASP A 38 52.56 -7.16 25.92
N THR A 39 52.64 -6.90 24.61
CA THR A 39 53.86 -7.17 23.82
C THR A 39 53.70 -6.70 22.37
N MET A 40 54.74 -6.03 21.86
CA MET A 40 54.90 -5.62 20.46
C MET A 40 55.35 -6.79 19.58
N GLY A 41 54.96 -6.81 18.30
CA GLY A 41 55.62 -7.69 17.34
C GLY A 41 55.07 -7.74 15.91
N VAL A 42 55.64 -6.89 15.05
CA VAL A 42 55.98 -7.13 13.63
C VAL A 42 54.88 -7.04 12.57
N ALA A 43 55.08 -6.07 11.68
CA ALA A 43 54.43 -5.88 10.39
C ALA A 43 54.87 -6.92 9.35
N SER A 44 53.97 -7.31 8.44
CA SER A 44 54.23 -7.66 7.02
C SER A 44 52.90 -7.92 6.31
N GLU A 45 52.68 -7.30 5.15
CA GLU A 45 51.48 -7.46 4.30
C GLU A 45 51.34 -8.87 3.67
N PRO A 46 50.20 -9.14 2.99
CA PRO A 46 50.26 -9.05 1.52
C PRO A 46 48.98 -8.51 0.84
N SER A 47 49.19 -7.61 -0.14
CA SER A 47 48.86 -7.74 -1.57
C SER A 47 47.76 -8.71 -2.07
N MET A 48 46.90 -8.15 -2.93
CA MET A 48 46.09 -8.72 -4.04
C MET A 48 44.67 -9.31 -3.80
N ASN A 49 43.70 -8.56 -4.33
CA ASN A 49 42.67 -8.94 -5.30
C ASN A 49 41.97 -10.31 -5.13
N GLY A 50 40.66 -10.27 -4.85
CA GLY A 50 39.79 -11.44 -4.95
C GLY A 50 38.32 -11.07 -4.90
N ASP A 51 37.63 -11.24 -6.02
CA ASP A 51 36.17 -11.29 -6.11
C ASP A 51 35.60 -12.17 -4.99
N THR A 52 34.61 -11.66 -4.26
CA THR A 52 33.76 -12.51 -3.42
C THR A 52 32.31 -12.32 -3.79
N ALA A 53 31.87 -13.28 -4.59
CA ALA A 53 30.49 -13.63 -4.83
C ALA A 53 29.71 -13.82 -3.51
N MET A 54 28.45 -13.38 -3.55
CA MET A 54 27.28 -14.00 -2.93
C MET A 54 27.53 -14.86 -1.68
N ASN A 55 27.33 -14.28 -0.50
CA ASN A 55 26.95 -15.06 0.66
C ASN A 55 25.41 -15.06 0.77
N ALA A 56 24.78 -15.99 0.05
CA ALA A 56 23.41 -16.41 0.32
C ALA A 56 23.47 -17.49 1.41
N ALA A 57 23.22 -17.08 2.66
CA ALA A 57 23.05 -18.00 3.79
C ALA A 57 21.66 -17.77 4.41
N GLY A 58 20.73 -18.63 3.99
CA GLY A 58 19.80 -19.36 4.87
C GLY A 58 19.15 -18.61 6.02
N GLY A 59 18.11 -17.85 5.69
CA GLY A 59 16.98 -17.61 6.58
C GLY A 59 15.73 -17.59 5.70
N ALA A 60 14.78 -18.51 5.91
CA ALA A 60 13.46 -18.37 5.33
C ALA A 60 12.82 -17.14 6.00
N ALA A 61 13.09 -15.96 5.45
CA ALA A 61 12.37 -14.77 5.78
C ALA A 61 10.91 -15.03 5.38
N MET A 62 10.04 -15.15 6.39
CA MET A 62 8.61 -14.99 6.17
C MET A 62 8.45 -13.62 5.49
N ALA A 63 8.07 -13.61 4.21
CA ALA A 63 7.87 -12.39 3.46
C ALA A 63 6.85 -11.52 4.22
N ASP A 64 7.19 -10.25 4.40
CA ASP A 64 6.38 -9.29 5.14
C ASP A 64 5.00 -9.14 4.47
N PRO A 65 3.89 -9.42 5.17
CA PRO A 65 2.55 -9.23 4.62
C PRO A 65 2.22 -7.76 4.29
N ASN A 66 3.09 -6.80 4.64
CA ASN A 66 2.87 -5.37 4.50
C ASN A 66 4.06 -4.55 3.92
N GLY A 67 5.13 -5.14 3.39
CA GLY A 67 6.33 -4.36 3.02
C GLY A 67 7.34 -5.05 2.08
N PRO A 68 8.35 -4.29 1.61
CA PRO A 68 8.42 -3.78 0.25
C PRO A 68 8.34 -4.88 -0.82
N THR A 69 7.41 -4.71 -1.76
CA THR A 69 7.46 -5.39 -3.05
C THR A 69 8.52 -4.71 -3.92
N ALA A 70 9.38 -5.49 -4.56
CA ALA A 70 10.36 -4.96 -5.51
C ALA A 70 9.66 -4.20 -6.65
N PRO A 71 10.31 -3.21 -7.29
CA PRO A 71 9.79 -2.69 -8.55
C PRO A 71 9.68 -3.83 -9.56
N HIS A 72 8.77 -3.71 -10.51
CA HIS A 72 8.80 -4.59 -11.69
C HIS A 72 10.13 -4.47 -12.42
N LYS A 73 10.49 -5.51 -13.18
CA LYS A 73 11.79 -5.59 -13.86
C LYS A 73 12.05 -4.41 -14.80
N ASP A 74 10.99 -3.86 -15.39
CA ASP A 74 11.02 -2.71 -16.29
C ASP A 74 9.66 -1.99 -16.36
N ASP A 75 9.65 -0.80 -16.95
CA ASP A 75 8.45 0.03 -17.13
C ASP A 75 7.32 -0.69 -17.91
N PRO A 76 7.58 -1.46 -18.99
CA PRO A 76 6.55 -2.23 -19.67
C PRO A 76 5.84 -3.25 -18.79
N GLU A 77 6.56 -3.96 -17.93
CA GLU A 77 5.95 -4.90 -17.00
C GLU A 77 5.11 -4.16 -15.94
N PHE A 78 5.62 -3.04 -15.40
CA PHE A 78 4.83 -2.21 -14.49
C PHE A 78 3.52 -1.73 -15.12
N MET A 79 3.57 -1.19 -16.35
CA MET A 79 2.35 -0.70 -17.01
C MET A 79 1.34 -1.82 -17.26
N LYS A 80 1.79 -3.02 -17.59
CA LYS A 80 0.88 -4.19 -17.73
C LYS A 80 0.29 -4.61 -16.38
N SER A 81 1.11 -4.62 -15.34
CA SER A 81 0.69 -4.95 -13.97
C SER A 81 -0.35 -3.95 -13.45
N ALA A 82 -0.09 -2.65 -13.59
CA ALA A 82 -1.03 -1.58 -13.22
C ALA A 82 -2.35 -1.70 -13.99
N ALA A 83 -2.30 -1.98 -15.30
CA ALA A 83 -3.51 -2.20 -16.09
C ALA A 83 -4.27 -3.48 -15.67
N HIS A 84 -3.57 -4.56 -15.30
CA HIS A 84 -4.23 -5.72 -14.70
C HIS A 84 -4.91 -5.35 -13.37
N SER A 85 -4.23 -4.65 -12.44
CA SER A 85 -4.82 -4.18 -11.17
C SER A 85 -6.12 -3.43 -11.43
N ASP A 86 -6.12 -2.46 -12.35
CA ASP A 86 -7.31 -1.70 -12.70
C ASP A 86 -8.45 -2.62 -13.20
N GLN A 87 -8.17 -3.55 -14.13
CA GLN A 87 -9.20 -4.44 -14.66
C GLN A 87 -9.71 -5.43 -13.62
N ASN A 88 -8.83 -5.94 -12.76
CA ASN A 88 -9.17 -6.83 -11.67
C ASN A 88 -10.17 -6.16 -10.74
N GLU A 89 -9.83 -4.97 -10.26
CA GLU A 89 -10.59 -4.27 -9.24
C GLU A 89 -11.92 -3.72 -9.81
N ILE A 90 -11.93 -3.21 -11.04
CA ILE A 90 -13.17 -2.83 -11.74
C ILE A 90 -14.14 -4.02 -11.82
N GLN A 91 -13.65 -5.20 -12.21
CA GLN A 91 -14.51 -6.37 -12.41
C GLN A 91 -14.96 -7.00 -11.09
N LEU A 92 -14.10 -7.06 -10.07
CA LEU A 92 -14.49 -7.52 -8.73
C LEU A 92 -15.51 -6.57 -8.09
N SER A 93 -15.35 -5.25 -8.23
CA SER A 93 -16.33 -4.29 -7.74
C SER A 93 -17.67 -4.39 -8.46
N LYS A 94 -17.68 -4.59 -9.79
CA LYS A 94 -18.91 -4.86 -10.54
C LYS A 94 -19.60 -6.12 -10.05
N LEU A 95 -18.85 -7.21 -9.87
CA LEU A 95 -19.37 -8.46 -9.33
C LEU A 95 -20.02 -8.27 -7.95
N ALA A 96 -19.36 -7.52 -7.06
CA ALA A 96 -19.90 -7.23 -5.73
C ALA A 96 -21.23 -6.46 -5.83
N LEU A 97 -21.28 -5.42 -6.67
CA LEU A 97 -22.50 -4.63 -6.91
C LEU A 97 -23.63 -5.47 -7.52
N ASP A 98 -23.33 -6.28 -8.52
CA ASP A 98 -24.31 -7.14 -9.21
C ASP A 98 -24.91 -8.18 -8.26
N LYS A 99 -24.12 -8.63 -7.28
CA LYS A 99 -24.56 -9.57 -6.24
C LYS A 99 -25.18 -8.88 -5.02
N GLY A 100 -25.35 -7.57 -5.07
CA GLY A 100 -26.16 -6.82 -4.11
C GLY A 100 -25.48 -6.51 -2.78
N VAL A 101 -24.16 -6.29 -2.76
CA VAL A 101 -23.52 -5.69 -1.57
C VAL A 101 -24.15 -4.34 -1.23
N THR A 102 -24.15 -3.98 0.05
CA THR A 102 -24.84 -2.80 0.56
C THR A 102 -23.92 -1.89 1.38
N GLY A 103 -24.46 -0.77 1.87
CA GLY A 103 -23.75 0.17 2.74
C GLY A 103 -22.41 0.63 2.16
N MET A 104 -21.38 0.63 3.01
CA MET A 104 -20.03 1.06 2.63
C MET A 104 -19.41 0.19 1.53
N ALA A 105 -19.65 -1.13 1.51
CA ALA A 105 -19.11 -2.00 0.47
C ALA A 105 -19.60 -1.58 -0.93
N LYS A 106 -20.87 -1.16 -1.03
CA LYS A 106 -21.45 -0.59 -2.25
C LYS A 106 -20.81 0.75 -2.62
N GLU A 107 -20.65 1.64 -1.67
CA GLU A 107 -20.05 2.97 -1.91
C GLU A 107 -18.60 2.83 -2.39
N HIS A 108 -17.81 2.00 -1.70
CA HIS A 108 -16.42 1.72 -2.05
C HIS A 108 -16.32 1.08 -3.44
N ALA A 109 -17.18 0.11 -3.77
CA ALA A 109 -17.19 -0.52 -5.10
C ALA A 109 -17.47 0.48 -6.23
N ASN A 110 -18.37 1.44 -6.03
CA ASN A 110 -18.60 2.50 -7.02
C ASN A 110 -17.38 3.42 -7.17
N GLN A 111 -16.70 3.73 -6.07
CA GLN A 111 -15.48 4.52 -6.09
C GLN A 111 -14.35 3.78 -6.82
N MET A 112 -14.15 2.47 -6.56
CA MET A 112 -13.15 1.65 -7.26
C MET A 112 -13.37 1.69 -8.77
N ILE A 113 -14.60 1.45 -9.23
CA ILE A 113 -14.91 1.49 -10.66
C ILE A 113 -14.55 2.84 -11.27
N THR A 114 -14.87 3.93 -10.58
CA THR A 114 -14.61 5.30 -11.07
C THR A 114 -13.11 5.59 -11.16
N ASP A 115 -12.39 5.39 -10.06
CA ASP A 115 -10.99 5.78 -9.93
C ASP A 115 -10.07 4.89 -10.77
N HIS A 116 -10.31 3.58 -10.83
CA HIS A 116 -9.53 2.66 -11.67
C HIS A 116 -9.82 2.83 -13.16
N THR A 117 -11.06 3.14 -13.56
CA THR A 117 -11.37 3.48 -14.96
C THR A 117 -10.59 4.71 -15.39
N LYS A 118 -10.51 5.73 -14.51
CA LYS A 118 -9.71 6.92 -14.74
C LYS A 118 -8.21 6.61 -14.81
N SER A 119 -7.68 5.81 -13.89
CA SER A 119 -6.28 5.33 -13.91
C SER A 119 -5.94 4.67 -15.25
N THR A 120 -6.77 3.74 -15.71
CA THR A 120 -6.58 3.06 -17.02
C THR A 120 -6.57 4.05 -18.17
N ALA A 121 -7.48 5.04 -18.18
CA ALA A 121 -7.55 6.05 -19.22
C ALA A 121 -6.29 6.94 -19.26
N GLU A 122 -5.69 7.21 -18.10
CA GLU A 122 -4.46 8.00 -17.98
C GLU A 122 -3.20 7.19 -18.35
N LEU A 123 -3.17 5.88 -18.04
CA LEU A 123 -2.04 5.01 -18.35
C LEU A 123 -1.95 4.66 -19.85
N LYS A 124 -3.10 4.52 -20.51
CA LYS A 124 -3.19 4.12 -21.93
C LYS A 124 -2.33 4.97 -22.90
N PRO A 125 -2.38 6.32 -22.90
CA PRO A 125 -1.53 7.10 -23.80
C PRO A 125 -0.03 6.95 -23.52
N ILE A 126 0.37 6.77 -22.25
CA ILE A 126 1.77 6.54 -21.86
C ILE A 126 2.25 5.21 -22.44
N ALA A 127 1.46 4.15 -22.27
CA ALA A 127 1.76 2.83 -22.81
C ALA A 127 1.84 2.84 -24.35
N GLN A 128 0.92 3.54 -25.01
CA GLN A 128 0.91 3.68 -26.48
C GLN A 128 2.18 4.36 -27.00
N LYS A 129 2.62 5.47 -26.38
CA LYS A 129 3.87 6.17 -26.72
C LYS A 129 5.10 5.25 -26.60
N LYS A 130 5.02 4.23 -25.75
CA LYS A 130 6.07 3.26 -25.44
C LYS A 130 5.91 1.93 -26.18
N ASN A 131 4.94 1.80 -27.08
CA ASN A 131 4.60 0.56 -27.78
C ASN A 131 4.28 -0.62 -26.84
N VAL A 132 3.72 -0.33 -25.67
CA VAL A 132 3.29 -1.34 -24.70
C VAL A 132 1.80 -1.60 -24.88
N THR A 133 1.46 -2.86 -25.19
CA THR A 133 0.07 -3.30 -25.21
C THR A 133 -0.38 -3.60 -23.79
N LEU A 134 -1.39 -2.87 -23.32
CA LEU A 134 -2.00 -3.08 -22.01
C LEU A 134 -3.01 -4.23 -22.08
N PRO A 135 -3.08 -5.09 -21.06
CA PRO A 135 -4.19 -6.03 -20.91
C PRO A 135 -5.52 -5.28 -20.77
N THR A 136 -6.59 -5.88 -21.27
CA THR A 136 -7.95 -5.34 -21.22
C THR A 136 -8.90 -6.21 -20.40
N ASP A 137 -8.35 -7.17 -19.65
CA ASP A 137 -9.09 -8.15 -18.89
C ASP A 137 -8.30 -8.53 -17.63
N MET A 138 -8.98 -9.20 -16.70
CA MET A 138 -8.41 -9.69 -15.46
C MET A 138 -7.26 -10.67 -15.72
N ASP A 139 -6.29 -10.68 -14.82
CA ASP A 139 -5.30 -11.76 -14.76
C ASP A 139 -5.92 -13.08 -14.29
N ALA A 140 -5.15 -14.17 -14.38
CA ALA A 140 -5.64 -15.50 -14.03
C ALA A 140 -5.96 -15.67 -12.55
N GLU A 141 -5.20 -15.01 -11.66
CA GLU A 141 -5.40 -15.06 -10.21
C GLU A 141 -6.75 -14.43 -9.85
N HIS A 142 -7.01 -13.23 -10.35
CA HIS A 142 -8.25 -12.52 -10.04
C HIS A 142 -9.47 -13.12 -10.74
N LYS A 143 -9.30 -13.81 -11.88
CA LYS A 143 -10.37 -14.64 -12.45
C LYS A 143 -10.78 -15.79 -11.52
N ALA A 144 -9.81 -16.42 -10.86
CA ALA A 144 -10.11 -17.45 -9.87
C ALA A 144 -10.82 -16.86 -8.63
N ILE A 145 -10.36 -15.70 -8.16
CA ILE A 145 -10.99 -14.96 -7.06
C ILE A 145 -12.43 -14.55 -7.42
N ALA A 146 -12.68 -14.06 -8.63
CA ALA A 146 -14.02 -13.74 -9.09
C ALA A 146 -14.94 -14.98 -9.09
N ALA A 147 -14.43 -16.13 -9.55
CA ALA A 147 -15.17 -17.39 -9.53
C ALA A 147 -15.48 -17.90 -8.11
N GLU A 148 -14.60 -17.62 -7.14
CA GLU A 148 -14.85 -17.85 -5.72
C GLU A 148 -15.94 -16.92 -5.19
N MET A 149 -15.77 -15.60 -5.38
CA MET A 149 -16.73 -14.57 -4.93
C MET A 149 -18.12 -14.75 -5.55
N GLN A 150 -18.22 -15.27 -6.78
CA GLN A 150 -19.49 -15.57 -7.43
C GLN A 150 -20.35 -16.55 -6.61
N LYS A 151 -19.73 -17.40 -5.78
CA LYS A 151 -20.41 -18.39 -4.93
C LYS A 151 -20.81 -17.84 -3.56
N LEU A 152 -20.32 -16.67 -3.19
CA LEU A 152 -20.62 -16.01 -1.91
C LEU A 152 -21.85 -15.09 -2.03
N SER A 153 -22.38 -14.66 -0.89
CA SER A 153 -23.48 -13.68 -0.82
C SER A 153 -23.52 -12.99 0.53
N GLY A 154 -24.19 -11.84 0.62
CA GLY A 154 -24.36 -11.11 1.87
C GLY A 154 -23.04 -10.79 2.56
N ALA A 155 -22.98 -10.96 3.87
CA ALA A 155 -21.82 -10.62 4.69
C ALA A 155 -20.54 -11.36 4.28
N ASP A 156 -20.63 -12.62 3.82
CA ASP A 156 -19.45 -13.37 3.37
C ASP A 156 -18.84 -12.77 2.10
N LEU A 157 -19.69 -12.32 1.17
CA LEU A 157 -19.24 -11.63 -0.04
C LEU A 157 -18.63 -10.27 0.29
N GLU A 158 -19.29 -9.50 1.15
CA GLU A 158 -18.81 -8.18 1.59
C GLU A 158 -17.43 -8.31 2.25
N LYS A 159 -17.30 -9.23 3.21
CA LYS A 159 -16.02 -9.52 3.86
C LYS A 159 -14.94 -9.91 2.87
N ARG A 160 -15.20 -10.88 2.00
CA ARG A 160 -14.23 -11.36 1.00
C ARG A 160 -13.79 -10.26 0.04
N TYR A 161 -14.72 -9.38 -0.37
CA TYR A 161 -14.43 -8.22 -1.21
C TYR A 161 -13.51 -7.23 -0.50
N MET A 162 -13.83 -6.87 0.75
CA MET A 162 -13.05 -5.89 1.52
C MET A 162 -11.64 -6.40 1.85
N GLU A 163 -11.49 -7.69 2.15
CA GLU A 163 -10.20 -8.35 2.34
C GLU A 163 -9.36 -8.32 1.06
N GLN A 164 -9.96 -8.65 -0.10
CA GLN A 164 -9.26 -8.63 -1.38
C GLN A 164 -8.76 -7.23 -1.73
N MET A 165 -9.64 -6.23 -1.64
CA MET A 165 -9.28 -4.85 -1.95
C MET A 165 -8.16 -4.35 -1.02
N THR A 166 -8.18 -4.72 0.26
CA THR A 166 -7.08 -4.37 1.18
C THR A 166 -5.74 -4.95 0.72
N LEU A 167 -5.73 -6.22 0.33
CA LEU A 167 -4.53 -6.93 -0.12
C LEU A 167 -3.98 -6.31 -1.41
N ASP A 168 -4.85 -6.11 -2.41
CA ASP A 168 -4.46 -5.59 -3.72
C ASP A 168 -3.91 -4.16 -3.60
N HIS A 169 -4.60 -3.30 -2.87
CA HIS A 169 -4.15 -1.92 -2.68
C HIS A 169 -2.84 -1.82 -1.89
N GLN A 170 -2.61 -2.68 -0.89
CA GLN A 170 -1.35 -2.72 -0.16
C GLN A 170 -0.19 -3.12 -1.09
N LYS A 171 -0.38 -4.15 -1.91
CA LYS A 171 0.61 -4.62 -2.89
C LYS A 171 0.89 -3.56 -3.95
N THR A 172 -0.15 -2.92 -4.47
CA THR A 172 -0.05 -1.89 -5.50
C THR A 172 0.63 -0.62 -4.97
N ALA A 173 0.29 -0.17 -3.76
CA ALA A 173 0.95 0.97 -3.12
C ALA A 173 2.47 0.74 -2.98
N ASN A 174 2.85 -0.43 -2.47
CA ASN A 174 4.26 -0.81 -2.31
C ASN A 174 4.99 -0.87 -3.65
N THR A 175 4.37 -1.49 -4.66
CA THR A 175 4.95 -1.64 -6.00
C THR A 175 5.08 -0.29 -6.71
N MET A 176 4.08 0.58 -6.59
CA MET A 176 4.12 1.94 -7.15
C MET A 176 5.22 2.78 -6.50
N ALA A 177 5.34 2.76 -5.17
CA ALA A 177 6.40 3.48 -4.46
C ALA A 177 7.79 3.02 -4.90
N ALA A 178 8.01 1.70 -4.97
CA ALA A 178 9.27 1.12 -5.42
C ALA A 178 9.56 1.44 -6.90
N HIS A 179 8.56 1.32 -7.77
CA HIS A 179 8.74 1.56 -9.20
C HIS A 179 8.95 3.04 -9.52
N LYS A 180 8.33 3.96 -8.78
CA LYS A 180 8.59 5.40 -8.87
C LYS A 180 10.06 5.74 -8.60
N ALA A 181 10.69 5.05 -7.65
CA ALA A 181 12.10 5.25 -7.32
C ALA A 181 13.05 4.65 -8.38
N MET A 182 12.59 3.62 -9.11
CA MET A 182 13.38 2.93 -10.13
C MET A 182 13.29 3.60 -11.50
N THR A 183 12.07 3.89 -11.96
CA THR A 183 11.82 4.37 -13.31
C THR A 183 12.45 5.73 -13.56
N GLN A 184 13.09 5.88 -14.72
CA GLN A 184 13.65 7.15 -15.19
C GLN A 184 12.72 7.87 -16.17
N ASP A 185 11.54 7.31 -16.43
CA ASP A 185 10.60 7.87 -17.37
C ASP A 185 9.72 8.94 -16.73
N ALA A 186 9.81 10.17 -17.22
CA ALA A 186 9.08 11.30 -16.66
C ALA A 186 7.55 11.15 -16.75
N ASP A 187 7.03 10.56 -17.83
CA ASP A 187 5.58 10.35 -17.99
C ASP A 187 5.09 9.32 -16.94
N LEU A 188 5.84 8.23 -16.75
CA LEU A 188 5.51 7.21 -15.78
C LEU A 188 5.67 7.68 -14.33
N GLN A 189 6.73 8.44 -14.01
CA GLN A 189 6.87 9.10 -12.71
C GLN A 189 5.70 10.05 -12.42
N GLY A 190 5.24 10.78 -13.43
CA GLY A 190 4.07 11.66 -13.34
C GLY A 190 2.78 10.90 -13.06
N PHE A 191 2.55 9.80 -13.79
CA PHE A 191 1.42 8.91 -13.55
C PHE A 191 1.45 8.35 -12.12
N ILE A 192 2.57 7.76 -11.68
CA ILE A 192 2.65 7.16 -10.34
C ILE A 192 2.47 8.21 -9.24
N SER A 193 3.04 9.40 -9.41
CA SER A 193 2.90 10.49 -8.43
C SER A 193 1.46 10.95 -8.24
N LYS A 194 0.62 10.80 -9.27
CA LYS A 194 -0.80 11.15 -9.22
C LYS A 194 -1.65 10.00 -8.70
N THR A 195 -1.32 8.77 -9.06
CA THR A 195 -2.13 7.58 -8.75
C THR A 195 -1.84 7.02 -7.35
N LEU A 196 -0.58 7.04 -6.89
CA LEU A 196 -0.21 6.46 -5.58
C LEU A 196 -1.03 7.02 -4.40
N PRO A 197 -1.25 8.35 -4.26
CA PRO A 197 -2.07 8.86 -3.17
C PRO A 197 -3.53 8.38 -3.20
N VAL A 198 -4.07 8.08 -4.39
CA VAL A 198 -5.42 7.51 -4.54
C VAL A 198 -5.43 6.07 -4.02
N VAL A 199 -4.44 5.27 -4.42
CA VAL A 199 -4.28 3.88 -3.94
C VAL A 199 -4.11 3.84 -2.42
N GLU A 200 -3.31 4.73 -1.84
CA GLU A 200 -3.13 4.85 -0.39
C GLU A 200 -4.43 5.26 0.32
N SER A 201 -5.22 6.14 -0.29
CA SER A 201 -6.54 6.53 0.22
C SER A 201 -7.51 5.36 0.22
N HIS A 202 -7.56 4.58 -0.87
CA HIS A 202 -8.39 3.39 -0.95
C HIS A 202 -7.95 2.33 0.05
N LEU A 203 -6.65 2.10 0.22
CA LEU A 203 -6.12 1.18 1.23
C LEU A 203 -6.59 1.57 2.63
N SER A 204 -6.52 2.86 2.98
CA SER A 204 -7.01 3.37 4.25
C SER A 204 -8.52 3.13 4.42
N MET A 205 -9.28 3.39 3.35
CA MET A 205 -10.73 3.16 3.29
C MET A 205 -11.10 1.68 3.56
N PHE A 206 -10.35 0.72 3.01
CA PHE A 206 -10.60 -0.71 3.27
C PHE A 206 -10.09 -1.19 4.63
N LYS A 207 -8.91 -0.75 5.09
CA LYS A 207 -8.35 -1.14 6.41
C LYS A 207 -9.21 -0.70 7.58
N GLN A 208 -9.77 0.51 7.54
CA GLN A 208 -10.66 1.01 8.60
C GLN A 208 -11.90 0.12 8.78
N HIS A 209 -12.35 -0.52 7.70
CA HIS A 209 -13.50 -1.40 7.72
C HIS A 209 -13.17 -2.81 8.24
N SER A 210 -12.00 -3.38 7.91
CA SER A 210 -11.56 -4.67 8.44
C SER A 210 -11.41 -4.70 9.97
N GLY A 211 -11.20 -3.54 10.61
CA GLY A 211 -11.19 -3.41 12.07
C GLY A 211 -12.57 -3.21 12.72
N SER A 212 -13.63 -3.04 11.92
CA SER A 212 -14.99 -2.75 12.37
C SER A 212 -15.99 -3.90 12.11
N MET A 213 -15.56 -4.98 11.46
CA MET A 213 -16.31 -6.24 11.26
C MET A 213 -15.89 -7.28 12.29
#